data_AF-V5ZBM9-F1
#
_entry.id   AF-V5ZBM9-F1
#
_cell.length_a   1.000
_cell.length_b   1.000
_cell.length_c   1.000
_cell.angle_alpha   90.00
_cell.angle_beta   90.00
_cell.angle_gamma   90.00
#
_symmetry.space_group_name_H-M   'P 1'
#
loop_
_entity.id
_entity.type
_entity.pdbx_description
1 polymer ?
#
loop_
_entity_poly.entity_id
_entity_poly.type
_entity_poly.pdbx_seq_one_letter_code
_entity_poly.pdbx_strand_id
1 'polypeptide(L)'
;MMNGLFSAQTVSDSVFVNGVKRGQFRLHLLRPDGSGESWGCITFFKVRDFQQVRRALLRTQQVRVSGSRAGMMAYGKVSVKGKPDYAKCDV
;
A
#
# COMPACT_ATOMS: atom_id res chain seq x y z
N MET A 1 -7.57 -0.26 10.48
CA MET A 1 -7.83 -1.08 9.28
C MET A 1 -6.52 -1.30 8.56
N MET A 2 -6.16 -2.54 8.25
CA MET A 2 -4.91 -2.88 7.56
C MET A 2 -5.02 -2.55 6.07
N ASN A 3 -4.52 -1.39 5.64
CA ASN A 3 -4.40 -1.07 4.22
C ASN A 3 -3.00 -1.45 3.71
N GLY A 4 -2.84 -2.73 3.45
CA GLY A 4 -1.83 -3.31 2.59
C GLY A 4 -2.57 -4.39 1.82
N LEU A 5 -3.28 -3.99 0.76
CA LEU A 5 -4.34 -4.81 0.19
C LEU A 5 -3.75 -5.86 -0.75
N PHE A 6 -3.14 -6.89 -0.16
CA PHE A 6 -3.07 -8.22 -0.72
C PHE A 6 -3.91 -9.11 0.20
N SER A 7 -5.01 -9.65 -0.30
CA SER A 7 -5.84 -10.58 0.45
C SER A 7 -5.29 -11.99 0.27
N ALA A 8 -4.86 -12.63 1.36
CA ALA A 8 -4.44 -14.03 1.33
C ALA A 8 -5.60 -14.99 1.01
N GLN A 9 -6.85 -14.56 1.22
CA GLN A 9 -8.05 -15.37 0.96
C GLN A 9 -8.44 -15.35 -0.52
N THR A 10 -8.48 -14.15 -1.12
CA THR A 10 -8.87 -13.98 -2.53
C THR A 10 -7.68 -13.98 -3.48
N VAL A 11 -6.44 -13.96 -2.95
CA VAL A 11 -5.20 -13.83 -3.71
C VAL A 11 -5.25 -12.61 -4.66
N SER A 12 -5.93 -11.55 -4.20
CA SER A 12 -6.13 -10.33 -4.99
C SER A 12 -5.51 -9.14 -4.29
N ASP A 13 -4.98 -8.23 -5.10
CA ASP A 13 -4.49 -6.92 -4.68
C ASP A 13 -5.58 -5.83 -4.72
N SER A 14 -6.86 -6.25 -4.77
CA SER A 14 -8.03 -5.37 -4.92
C SER A 14 -9.20 -5.72 -4.01
N VAL A 15 -10.00 -4.73 -3.66
CA VAL A 15 -11.22 -4.81 -2.85
C VAL A 15 -12.24 -3.77 -3.30
N PHE A 16 -13.52 -4.01 -3.06
CA PHE A 16 -14.55 -3.00 -3.28
C PHE A 16 -14.73 -2.14 -2.02
N VAL A 17 -14.71 -0.81 -2.19
CA VAL A 17 -15.04 0.18 -1.15
C VAL A 17 -16.16 1.04 -1.72
N ASN A 18 -17.33 1.02 -1.06
CA ASN A 18 -18.55 1.73 -1.50
C ASN A 18 -18.91 1.45 -2.98
N GLY A 19 -18.87 0.17 -3.38
CA GLY A 19 -19.14 -0.24 -4.77
C GLY A 19 -18.01 0.04 -5.77
N VAL A 20 -16.94 0.74 -5.38
CA VAL A 20 -15.79 1.05 -6.25
C VAL A 20 -14.65 0.06 -6.01
N LYS A 21 -14.18 -0.61 -7.05
CA LYS A 21 -12.98 -1.47 -6.98
C LYS A 21 -11.73 -0.61 -6.76
N ARG A 22 -11.08 -0.80 -5.62
CA ARG A 22 -9.79 -0.20 -5.23
C ARG A 22 -8.74 -1.29 -5.22
N GLY A 23 -7.52 -1.02 -5.69
CA GLY A 23 -6.44 -2.01 -5.70
C GLY A 23 -5.13 -1.42 -6.18
N GLN A 24 -4.16 -2.27 -6.51
CA GLN A 24 -2.88 -1.86 -7.09
C GLN A 24 -2.15 -0.80 -6.26
N PHE A 25 -2.14 -1.00 -4.94
CA PHE A 25 -1.45 -0.13 -4.00
C PHE A 25 0.05 -0.16 -4.26
N ARG A 26 0.65 1.01 -4.55
CA ARG A 26 2.07 1.14 -4.88
C ARG A 26 2.79 2.06 -3.91
N LEU A 27 4.10 1.88 -3.80
CA LEU A 27 4.99 2.94 -3.33
C LEU A 27 5.39 3.77 -4.54
N HIS A 28 5.13 5.07 -4.55
CA HIS A 28 5.55 5.94 -5.65
C HIS A 28 5.90 7.35 -5.18
N LEU A 29 6.65 8.05 -6.03
CA LEU A 29 6.88 9.48 -5.91
C LEU A 29 5.65 10.25 -6.42
N LEU A 30 5.54 11.52 -6.05
CA LEU A 30 4.70 12.45 -6.79
C LEU A 30 5.06 12.45 -8.29
N ARG A 31 4.09 12.84 -9.11
CA ARG A 31 4.38 13.14 -10.52
C ARG A 31 5.35 14.32 -10.61
N PRO A 32 6.09 14.47 -11.73
CA PRO A 32 7.07 15.54 -11.90
C PRO A 32 6.51 16.96 -11.68
N ASP A 33 5.22 17.16 -11.92
CA ASP A 33 4.49 18.41 -11.69
C ASP A 33 4.05 18.63 -10.23
N GLY A 34 4.44 17.75 -9.31
CA GLY A 34 4.04 17.78 -7.90
C GLY A 34 2.62 17.28 -7.63
N SER A 35 1.87 16.89 -8.67
CA SER A 35 0.55 16.29 -8.54
C SER A 35 0.63 14.79 -8.25
N GLY A 36 -0.53 14.17 -8.04
CA GLY A 36 -0.64 12.72 -7.95
C GLY A 36 -0.59 12.17 -6.53
N GLU A 37 -1.09 12.93 -5.56
CA GLU A 37 -1.52 12.34 -4.30
C GLU A 37 -2.52 11.21 -4.59
N SER A 38 -2.18 10.01 -4.16
CA SER A 38 -2.95 8.82 -4.44
C SER A 38 -3.99 8.54 -3.37
N TRP A 39 -5.22 8.27 -3.78
CA TRP A 39 -6.34 7.87 -2.91
C TRP A 39 -6.24 6.42 -2.40
N GLY A 40 -5.03 5.98 -2.05
CA GLY A 40 -4.79 4.62 -1.56
C GLY A 40 -3.31 4.24 -1.54
N CYS A 41 -2.53 4.60 -2.57
CA CYS A 41 -1.09 4.30 -2.59
C CYS A 41 -0.32 5.09 -1.51
N ILE A 42 0.92 4.68 -1.22
CA ILE A 42 1.81 5.41 -0.32
C ILE A 42 2.66 6.32 -1.20
N THR A 43 2.33 7.61 -1.17
CA THR A 43 3.04 8.64 -1.92
C THR A 43 4.17 9.21 -1.08
N PHE A 44 5.38 9.27 -1.65
CA PHE A 44 6.52 9.96 -1.07
C PHE A 44 6.68 11.33 -1.71
N PHE A 45 6.50 12.39 -0.91
CA PHE A 45 6.68 13.77 -1.36
C PHE A 45 8.13 14.13 -1.65
N LYS A 46 9.08 13.51 -0.92
CA LYS A 46 10.51 13.73 -1.10
C LYS A 46 11.16 12.50 -1.74
N VAL A 47 11.97 12.74 -2.77
CA VAL A 47 12.75 11.68 -3.45
C VAL A 47 13.69 10.95 -2.49
N ARG A 48 14.28 11.67 -1.53
CA ARG A 48 15.19 11.08 -0.53
C ARG A 48 14.51 10.03 0.32
N ASP A 49 13.27 10.27 0.76
CA ASP A 49 12.51 9.36 1.62
C ASP A 49 12.14 8.08 0.85
N PHE A 50 11.69 8.23 -0.40
CA PHE A 50 11.45 7.09 -1.28
C PHE A 50 12.70 6.24 -1.46
N GLN A 51 13.85 6.86 -1.74
CA GLN A 51 15.11 6.14 -1.91
C GLN A 51 15.58 5.45 -0.62
N GLN A 52 15.31 6.04 0.54
CA GLN A 52 15.60 5.41 1.83
C GLN A 52 14.79 4.13 2.02
N VAL A 53 13.47 4.19 1.83
CA VAL A 53 12.58 3.03 1.94
C VAL A 53 12.91 1.98 0.88
N ARG A 54 13.12 2.37 -0.39
CA ARG A 54 13.50 1.46 -1.48
C ARG A 54 14.77 0.69 -1.14
N ARG A 55 15.83 1.38 -0.69
CA ARG A 55 17.10 0.73 -0.32
C ARG A 55 16.94 -0.20 0.88
N ALA A 56 16.09 0.14 1.84
CA ALA A 56 15.78 -0.75 2.95
C ALA A 56 15.10 -2.02 2.45
N LEU A 57 14.02 -1.90 1.66
CA LEU A 57 13.27 -3.05 1.13
C LEU A 57 14.15 -3.98 0.30
N LEU A 58 14.99 -3.44 -0.59
CA LEU A 58 15.89 -4.25 -1.45
C LEU A 58 16.95 -5.02 -0.67
N ARG A 59 17.27 -4.62 0.58
CA ARG A 59 18.22 -5.32 1.45
C ARG A 59 17.53 -6.26 2.44
N THR A 60 16.21 -6.19 2.55
CA THR A 60 15.46 -7.04 3.48
C THR A 60 15.29 -8.43 2.89
N GLN A 61 15.61 -9.45 3.68
CA GLN A 61 15.30 -10.82 3.32
C GLN A 61 13.78 -11.02 3.26
N GLN A 62 13.30 -11.71 2.22
CA GLN A 62 11.89 -12.01 2.11
C GLN A 62 11.44 -13.04 3.14
N VAL A 63 10.24 -12.85 3.66
CA VAL A 63 9.57 -13.78 4.57
C VAL A 63 8.34 -14.39 3.90
N ARG A 64 8.04 -15.64 4.24
CA ARG A 64 6.83 -16.31 3.74
C ARG A 64 5.60 -15.73 4.42
N VAL A 65 4.59 -15.38 3.63
CA VAL A 65 3.29 -14.94 4.12
C VAL A 65 2.54 -16.15 4.64
N SER A 66 2.32 -16.21 5.96
CA SER A 66 1.56 -17.28 6.60
C SER A 66 0.14 -17.37 6.04
N GLY A 67 -0.34 -18.58 5.79
CA GLY A 67 -1.65 -18.83 5.17
C GLY A 67 -1.72 -18.59 3.66
N SER A 68 -0.63 -18.20 3.00
CA SER A 68 -0.62 -18.08 1.54
C SER A 68 -0.66 -19.45 0.86
N ARG A 69 -1.65 -19.66 -0.02
CA ARG A 69 -1.84 -20.94 -0.74
C ARG A 69 -0.68 -21.31 -1.66
N ALA A 70 0.00 -20.30 -2.22
CA ALA A 70 1.07 -20.47 -3.21
C ALA A 70 2.48 -20.14 -2.67
N GLY A 71 2.66 -20.05 -1.34
CA GLY A 71 3.98 -19.72 -0.77
C GLY A 71 4.46 -18.31 -1.11
N MET A 72 3.55 -17.33 -1.02
CA MET A 72 3.87 -15.94 -1.30
C MET A 72 4.96 -15.42 -0.37
N MET A 73 5.89 -14.67 -0.95
CA MET A 73 7.00 -14.04 -0.24
C MET A 73 6.79 -12.53 -0.17
N ALA A 74 7.17 -11.93 0.96
CA ALA A 74 7.03 -10.50 1.19
C ALA A 74 8.31 -9.91 1.82
N TYR A 75 8.64 -8.68 1.46
CA TYR A 75 9.74 -7.93 2.10
C TYR A 75 9.36 -7.34 3.46
N GLY A 76 8.07 -7.33 3.82
CA GLY A 76 7.59 -6.78 5.09
C GLY A 76 6.09 -6.53 5.09
N LYS A 77 5.60 -5.92 6.16
CA LYS A 77 4.21 -5.54 6.36
C LYS A 77 4.10 -4.05 6.63
N VAL A 78 3.22 -3.37 5.89
CA VAL A 78 2.87 -1.98 6.17
C VAL A 78 1.53 -1.94 6.90
N SER A 79 1.51 -1.29 8.06
CA SER A 79 0.28 -1.08 8.84
C SER A 79 -0.09 0.39 8.81
N VAL A 80 -1.12 0.72 8.03
CA VAL A 80 -1.65 2.09 7.98
C VAL A 80 -2.60 2.29 9.17
N LYS A 81 -2.32 3.32 9.98
CA LYS A 81 -3.22 3.79 11.04
C LYS A 81 -3.77 5.14 10.60
N GLY A 82 -5.08 5.22 10.42
CA GLY A 82 -5.79 6.48 10.22
C GLY A 82 -6.71 6.75 11.40
N LYS A 83 -6.90 8.01 11.75
CA LYS A 83 -8.07 8.44 12.54
C LYS A 83 -9.11 8.88 11.51
N PRO A 84 -10.19 8.10 11.29
CA PRO A 84 -11.19 8.49 10.32
C PRO A 84 -11.87 9.78 10.80
N ASP A 85 -11.85 10.80 9.95
CA ASP A 85 -12.65 12.01 10.13
C ASP A 85 -13.85 11.90 9.18
N TYR A 86 -14.84 11.12 9.60
CA TYR A 86 -16.04 10.87 8.80
C TYR A 86 -16.85 12.14 8.53
N ALA A 87 -16.62 13.22 9.29
CA ALA A 87 -17.26 14.51 9.05
C ALA A 87 -16.76 15.21 7.78
N LYS A 88 -15.66 14.75 7.19
CA LYS A 88 -15.10 15.24 5.91
C LYS A 88 -15.26 14.24 4.76
N CYS A 89 -15.94 13.13 4.98
CA CYS A 89 -16.28 12.20 3.92
C CYS A 89 -17.61 12.65 3.30
N ASP A 90 -17.56 13.45 2.24
CA ASP A 90 -18.74 13.71 1.42
C ASP A 90 -19.16 12.40 0.73
N VAL A 91 -20.43 12.04 0.91
CA VAL A 91 -21.06 10.81 0.41
C VAL A 91 -21.77 11.07 -0.91
#